data_AF-A0A6N2HQR1-F1
#
_entry.id   AF-A0A6N2HQR1-F1
#
_cell.length_a   1.000
_cell.length_b   1.000
_cell.length_c   1.000
_cell.angle_alpha   90.00
_cell.angle_beta   90.00
_cell.angle_gamma   90.00
#
_symmetry.space_group_name_H-M   'P 1'
#
loop_
_entity.id
_entity.type
_entity.pdbx_description
1 polymer ?
#
loop_
_entity_poly.entity_id
_entity_poly.type
_entity_poly.pdbx_seq_one_letter_code
_entity_poly.pdbx_strand_id
1 'polypeptide(L)'
;MGVTVVALTAGAAGCSSGPGVGAAGPGAAKRAPGAEKAAGAKKKVPEAQPKNMFRLIGDGSTAFTGSQPKQPVPERLAPGRKPPQFVVFSWDGAGEDSQKLFSHFREVGKKYHANMTYFLSGVYLLPEDKRELYDPPKHNVGSSDIGFNDTEGIRNTVTQVRGAWEDGDEIGTHFNGHFCGPEGGVGTWSVEQWKSEISQAKSFVKSWKSNVPGLKKEKPLPFDYDKELVGGRTPCLEGQKNMVAAARTMGFRYDSSGVNNQVWPKKKDGIWDLSMQLVPVPGREFETLSMDYNFMFNQSGTTQGDPDQHEYWGNQMRDGLLQAFDRSYDGNRAPLIIGNHFESWNGGTYMRAVEETIATVCTKEEVRCVSFRQLADWLDAQDPATLEKLGTLGVGQAPERGWAAFLGGTSASRAGGAAGAARAEARPDES
;
A
#
# COMPACT_ATOMS: atom_id res chain seq x y z
N MET A 1 8.65 -21.57 26.87
CA MET A 1 8.60 -23.05 26.76
C MET A 1 7.28 -23.43 26.09
N GLY A 2 7.22 -24.58 25.39
CA GLY A 2 5.96 -25.13 24.86
C GLY A 2 5.43 -24.44 23.59
N VAL A 3 5.70 -25.04 22.43
CA VAL A 3 4.99 -24.74 21.18
C VAL A 3 4.22 -26.01 20.79
N THR A 4 2.90 -25.92 20.69
CA THR A 4 2.03 -27.06 20.36
C THR A 4 1.52 -26.92 18.93
N VAL A 5 2.17 -27.59 17.99
CA VAL A 5 1.70 -27.70 16.61
C VAL A 5 0.73 -28.88 16.51
N VAL A 6 -0.54 -28.61 16.18
CA VAL A 6 -1.52 -29.66 15.85
C VAL A 6 -1.60 -29.79 14.33
N ALA A 7 -1.13 -30.92 13.80
CA ALA A 7 -1.33 -31.27 12.40
C ALA A 7 -2.72 -31.88 12.18
N LEU A 8 -3.41 -31.45 11.12
CA LEU A 8 -4.67 -32.07 10.67
C LEU A 8 -4.46 -32.71 9.29
N THR A 9 -4.96 -33.94 9.16
CA THR A 9 -4.71 -34.81 8.01
C THR A 9 -5.71 -34.57 6.87
N ALA A 10 -5.22 -34.62 5.63
CA ALA A 10 -6.07 -34.60 4.45
C ALA A 10 -6.65 -36.00 4.18
N GLY A 11 -7.98 -36.08 3.98
CA GLY A 11 -8.66 -37.27 3.48
C GLY A 11 -9.06 -37.09 2.00
N ALA A 12 -8.93 -38.15 1.19
CA ALA A 12 -9.24 -38.10 -0.24
C ALA A 12 -9.94 -39.38 -0.75
N ALA A 13 -11.16 -39.22 -1.26
CA ALA A 13 -11.92 -40.15 -2.12
C ALA A 13 -13.11 -39.36 -2.71
N GLY A 14 -13.61 -39.60 -3.93
CA GLY A 14 -13.20 -40.55 -4.97
C GLY A 14 -13.84 -40.23 -6.34
N CYS A 15 -13.69 -41.10 -7.33
CA CYS A 15 -14.19 -40.96 -8.71
C CYS A 15 -15.70 -41.27 -8.83
N SER A 16 -16.44 -41.11 -9.95
CA SER A 16 -16.16 -40.74 -11.36
C SER A 16 -17.36 -39.88 -11.90
N SER A 17 -17.73 -39.65 -13.19
CA SER A 17 -17.55 -40.27 -14.53
C SER A 17 -17.71 -39.23 -15.67
N GLY A 18 -17.54 -39.64 -16.94
CA GLY A 18 -18.01 -38.94 -18.16
C GLY A 18 -19.12 -39.74 -18.89
N PRO A 19 -19.27 -39.68 -20.24
CA PRO A 19 -18.54 -38.88 -21.25
C PRO A 19 -19.44 -38.12 -22.28
N GLY A 20 -18.83 -37.42 -23.25
CA GLY A 20 -19.50 -36.81 -24.42
C GLY A 20 -18.53 -36.69 -25.62
N VAL A 21 -19.01 -36.75 -26.87
CA VAL A 21 -18.19 -37.18 -28.03
C VAL A 21 -18.17 -36.21 -29.24
N GLY A 22 -16.95 -35.86 -29.69
CA GLY A 22 -16.60 -35.59 -31.10
C GLY A 22 -16.94 -34.23 -31.73
N ALA A 23 -16.53 -33.91 -32.97
CA ALA A 23 -15.37 -34.39 -33.77
C ALA A 23 -15.20 -33.54 -35.06
N ALA A 24 -13.95 -33.38 -35.54
CA ALA A 24 -13.54 -32.78 -36.84
C ALA A 24 -13.93 -31.28 -37.09
N GLY A 25 -13.30 -30.54 -38.00
CA GLY A 25 -12.14 -30.83 -38.87
C GLY A 25 -11.48 -29.53 -39.43
N PRO A 26 -10.31 -29.62 -40.09
CA PRO A 26 -9.45 -28.44 -40.36
C PRO A 26 -9.60 -27.83 -41.76
N GLY A 27 -9.23 -26.55 -41.91
CA GLY A 27 -9.04 -25.86 -43.19
C GLY A 27 -7.71 -25.09 -43.23
N ALA A 28 -6.91 -25.28 -44.29
CA ALA A 28 -5.54 -24.76 -44.37
C ALA A 28 -5.30 -23.90 -45.63
N ALA A 29 -4.54 -22.80 -45.50
CA ALA A 29 -4.15 -21.94 -46.62
C ALA A 29 -2.74 -21.33 -46.48
N LYS A 30 -1.76 -22.01 -47.08
CA LYS A 30 -0.58 -21.48 -47.82
C LYS A 30 0.24 -20.28 -47.28
N ARG A 31 1.51 -20.55 -46.94
CA ARG A 31 2.66 -19.67 -47.30
C ARG A 31 2.95 -19.84 -48.82
N ALA A 32 3.79 -19.10 -49.55
CA ALA A 32 4.76 -18.02 -49.34
C ALA A 32 4.91 -17.26 -50.70
N PRO A 33 6.00 -16.53 -51.04
CA PRO A 33 6.98 -15.77 -50.25
C PRO A 33 7.07 -14.29 -50.72
N GLY A 34 7.96 -13.49 -50.13
CA GLY A 34 8.37 -12.19 -50.68
C GLY A 34 8.97 -11.26 -49.64
N ALA A 35 10.15 -10.70 -49.91
CA ALA A 35 10.81 -9.77 -49.01
C ALA A 35 11.65 -8.74 -49.79
N GLU A 36 11.40 -7.44 -49.61
CA GLU A 36 12.47 -6.44 -49.70
C GLU A 36 12.21 -5.13 -48.93
N LYS A 37 13.24 -4.73 -48.18
CA LYS A 37 13.73 -3.38 -47.81
C LYS A 37 12.75 -2.18 -47.74
N ALA A 38 12.27 -1.93 -46.52
CA ALA A 38 12.44 -0.68 -45.75
C ALA A 38 12.49 0.71 -46.47
N ALA A 39 11.56 1.59 -46.09
CA ALA A 39 11.72 3.05 -46.19
C ALA A 39 10.97 3.83 -45.07
N GLY A 40 11.72 4.52 -44.20
CA GLY A 40 11.35 5.87 -43.71
C GLY A 40 10.05 6.12 -42.92
N ALA A 41 9.62 5.27 -41.97
CA ALA A 41 8.55 5.65 -41.03
C ALA A 41 9.05 6.68 -39.99
N LYS A 42 8.82 7.99 -40.21
CA LYS A 42 9.09 9.03 -39.22
C LYS A 42 8.26 8.77 -37.96
N LYS A 43 8.90 8.71 -36.78
CA LYS A 43 8.18 8.68 -35.49
C LYS A 43 7.29 9.92 -35.40
N LYS A 44 5.97 9.74 -35.33
CA LYS A 44 5.09 10.81 -34.84
C LYS A 44 5.52 11.15 -33.42
N VAL A 45 5.88 12.41 -33.19
CA VAL A 45 5.87 12.99 -31.84
C VAL A 45 4.42 12.88 -31.34
N PRO A 46 4.17 12.49 -30.08
CA PRO A 46 2.81 12.51 -29.54
C PRO A 46 2.20 13.90 -29.68
N GLU A 47 1.11 13.99 -30.45
CA GLU A 47 0.37 15.23 -30.64
C GLU A 47 -0.22 15.68 -29.29
N ALA A 48 -0.24 16.99 -29.03
CA ALA A 48 -0.54 17.54 -27.71
C ALA A 48 -1.89 17.02 -27.16
N GLN A 49 -1.91 16.62 -25.89
CA GLN A 49 -3.09 15.99 -25.28
C GLN A 49 -4.31 16.93 -25.32
N PRO A 50 -5.53 16.41 -25.54
CA PRO A 50 -6.70 17.24 -25.79
C PRO A 50 -7.03 18.19 -24.63
N LYS A 51 -7.38 19.44 -24.96
CA LYS A 51 -7.89 20.45 -24.03
C LYS A 51 -9.32 20.12 -23.56
N ASN A 52 -9.45 19.12 -22.69
CA ASN A 52 -10.48 18.95 -21.66
C ASN A 52 -10.29 17.57 -20.99
N MET A 53 -9.40 17.50 -20.00
CA MET A 53 -9.12 16.26 -19.25
C MET A 53 -10.20 15.91 -18.20
N PHE A 54 -11.14 16.83 -17.93
CA PHE A 54 -12.24 16.61 -16.99
C PHE A 54 -13.38 15.79 -17.60
N ARG A 55 -13.72 14.67 -16.98
CA ARG A 55 -14.90 13.83 -17.32
C ARG A 55 -15.51 13.22 -16.07
N LEU A 56 -16.76 13.53 -15.76
CA LEU A 56 -17.52 12.89 -14.67
C LEU A 56 -17.61 11.36 -14.87
N ILE A 57 -17.65 10.63 -13.77
CA ILE A 57 -17.78 9.17 -13.71
C ILE A 57 -19.03 8.82 -12.88
N GLY A 58 -19.81 7.84 -13.34
CA GLY A 58 -21.00 7.37 -12.64
C GLY A 58 -22.05 8.48 -12.46
N ASP A 59 -22.45 8.72 -11.21
CA ASP A 59 -23.38 9.79 -10.82
C ASP A 59 -22.72 11.18 -10.67
N GLY A 60 -21.41 11.29 -10.92
CA GLY A 60 -20.62 12.50 -10.71
C GLY A 60 -20.08 12.67 -9.29
N SER A 61 -20.11 11.63 -8.46
CA SER A 61 -19.35 11.51 -7.19
C SER A 61 -17.84 11.49 -7.45
N THR A 62 -17.42 10.91 -8.57
CA THR A 62 -16.03 10.83 -9.05
C THR A 62 -15.89 11.47 -10.44
N ALA A 63 -14.67 11.83 -10.81
CA ALA A 63 -14.34 12.33 -12.14
C ALA A 63 -12.91 11.91 -12.52
N PHE A 64 -12.70 11.61 -13.80
CA PHE A 64 -11.35 11.63 -14.35
C PHE A 64 -10.93 13.10 -14.52
N THR A 65 -9.78 13.48 -13.96
CA THR A 65 -9.20 14.82 -14.12
C THR A 65 -7.81 14.83 -14.76
N GLY A 66 -7.12 13.69 -14.76
CA GLY A 66 -5.76 13.51 -15.29
C GLY A 66 -4.97 12.48 -14.49
N SER A 67 -3.65 12.54 -14.61
CA SER A 67 -2.74 11.96 -13.61
C SER A 67 -2.81 12.76 -12.31
N GLN A 68 -2.56 12.11 -11.18
CA GLN A 68 -2.47 12.78 -9.89
C GLN A 68 -1.36 13.85 -9.88
N PRO A 69 -1.60 15.05 -9.32
CA PRO A 69 -0.57 16.07 -9.16
C PRO A 69 0.50 15.65 -8.12
N LYS A 70 1.60 16.40 -8.10
CA LYS A 70 2.69 16.32 -7.09
C LYS A 70 3.39 14.95 -6.96
N GLN A 71 3.09 13.96 -7.81
CA GLN A 71 3.73 12.64 -7.73
C GLN A 71 5.23 12.70 -8.07
N PRO A 72 6.10 12.03 -7.29
CA PRO A 72 7.51 11.87 -7.63
C PRO A 72 7.69 10.94 -8.83
N VAL A 73 8.75 11.15 -9.61
CA VAL A 73 9.14 10.21 -10.67
C VAL A 73 9.87 9.01 -10.04
N PRO A 74 9.46 7.75 -10.31
CA PRO A 74 10.16 6.59 -9.79
C PRO A 74 11.55 6.42 -10.43
N GLU A 75 12.60 6.52 -9.61
CA GLU A 75 13.98 6.43 -10.04
C GLU A 75 14.59 5.07 -9.69
N ARG A 76 15.14 4.38 -10.69
CA ARG A 76 15.95 3.17 -10.46
C ARG A 76 17.29 3.55 -9.80
N LEU A 77 17.61 2.90 -8.69
CA LEU A 77 18.85 3.08 -7.95
C LEU A 77 20.05 2.73 -8.83
N ALA A 78 20.97 3.69 -9.01
CA ALA A 78 22.19 3.46 -9.77
C ALA A 78 23.16 2.53 -9.00
N PRO A 79 23.97 1.70 -9.70
CA PRO A 79 24.88 0.76 -9.04
C PRO A 79 25.77 1.43 -7.98
N GLY A 80 25.85 0.81 -6.81
CA GLY A 80 26.67 1.27 -5.67
C GLY A 80 26.11 2.48 -4.91
N ARG A 81 24.97 3.06 -5.29
CA ARG A 81 24.35 4.16 -4.53
C ARG A 81 23.64 3.63 -3.28
N LYS A 82 23.78 4.35 -2.17
CA LYS A 82 22.97 4.17 -0.96
C LYS A 82 21.49 4.47 -1.28
N PRO A 83 20.52 3.64 -0.86
CA PRO A 83 19.10 3.98 -1.01
C PRO A 83 18.73 5.25 -0.21
N PRO A 84 17.73 6.02 -0.67
CA PRO A 84 17.09 7.01 0.19
C PRO A 84 16.42 6.31 1.38
N GLN A 85 16.29 7.00 2.51
CA GLN A 85 15.50 6.49 3.63
C GLN A 85 14.02 6.79 3.36
N PHE A 86 13.21 5.75 3.17
CA PHE A 86 11.77 5.94 3.07
C PHE A 86 11.12 5.97 4.46
N VAL A 87 10.16 6.87 4.64
CA VAL A 87 9.23 6.86 5.77
C VAL A 87 7.81 6.96 5.20
N VAL A 88 6.91 6.11 5.67
CA VAL A 88 5.51 6.06 5.21
C VAL A 88 4.61 6.29 6.40
N PHE A 89 3.86 7.39 6.37
CA PHE A 89 2.83 7.71 7.37
C PHE A 89 1.45 7.38 6.79
N SER A 90 0.60 6.76 7.62
CA SER A 90 -0.75 6.37 7.22
C SER A 90 -1.78 6.58 8.30
N TRP A 91 -3.03 6.72 7.87
CA TRP A 91 -4.20 7.04 8.69
C TRP A 91 -5.30 6.03 8.41
N ASP A 92 -5.57 5.16 9.39
CA ASP A 92 -6.61 4.14 9.33
C ASP A 92 -7.96 4.75 9.75
N GLY A 93 -9.02 4.45 8.97
CA GLY A 93 -10.31 5.10 9.16
C GLY A 93 -10.25 6.59 8.84
N ALA A 94 -9.77 6.97 7.66
CA ALA A 94 -9.54 8.37 7.30
C ALA A 94 -10.82 9.19 7.00
N GLY A 95 -11.60 9.48 8.04
CA GLY A 95 -12.71 10.45 8.04
C GLY A 95 -12.27 11.85 8.50
N GLU A 96 -13.13 12.85 8.33
CA GLU A 96 -12.97 14.20 8.92
C GLU A 96 -14.21 14.54 9.76
N ASP A 97 -14.00 14.76 11.05
CA ASP A 97 -15.05 14.99 12.05
C ASP A 97 -14.91 16.38 12.71
N SER A 98 -15.50 16.55 13.90
CA SER A 98 -15.31 17.69 14.80
C SER A 98 -13.85 17.95 15.25
N GLN A 99 -13.00 16.93 15.38
CA GLN A 99 -11.61 17.06 15.83
C GLN A 99 -10.67 17.58 14.73
N LYS A 100 -11.07 17.45 13.46
CA LYS A 100 -10.36 18.02 12.28
C LYS A 100 -8.94 17.50 12.08
N LEU A 101 -8.67 16.27 12.51
CA LEU A 101 -7.33 15.69 12.43
C LEU A 101 -6.91 15.40 10.97
N PHE A 102 -7.85 15.13 10.06
CA PHE A 102 -7.53 14.93 8.64
C PHE A 102 -7.16 16.27 7.97
N SER A 103 -7.90 17.36 8.20
CA SER A 103 -7.43 18.68 7.73
C SER A 103 -6.11 19.11 8.37
N HIS A 104 -5.91 18.85 9.66
CA HIS A 104 -4.63 19.13 10.33
C HIS A 104 -3.45 18.41 9.68
N PHE A 105 -3.52 17.08 9.55
CA PHE A 105 -2.38 16.31 9.02
C PHE A 105 -2.11 16.54 7.52
N ARG A 106 -3.11 17.00 6.75
CA ARG A 106 -2.87 17.52 5.40
C ARG A 106 -2.02 18.79 5.39
N GLU A 107 -2.24 19.73 6.32
CA GLU A 107 -1.38 20.92 6.43
C GLU A 107 0.01 20.58 6.98
N VAL A 108 0.12 19.63 7.92
CA VAL A 108 1.40 19.05 8.37
C VAL A 108 2.18 18.43 7.18
N GLY A 109 1.51 17.63 6.34
CA GLY A 109 2.09 17.03 5.15
C GLY A 109 2.66 18.05 4.16
N LYS A 110 1.91 19.12 3.87
CA LYS A 110 2.40 20.25 3.05
C LYS A 110 3.61 20.95 3.66
N LYS A 111 3.55 21.25 4.97
CA LYS A 111 4.55 22.00 5.74
C LYS A 111 5.91 21.29 5.78
N TYR A 112 5.92 19.96 5.82
CA TYR A 112 7.13 19.14 5.93
C TYR A 112 7.41 18.25 4.70
N HIS A 113 6.72 18.51 3.58
CA HIS A 113 6.84 17.75 2.32
C HIS A 113 6.68 16.23 2.50
N ALA A 114 5.79 15.82 3.41
CA ALA A 114 5.49 14.43 3.69
C ALA A 114 4.19 14.03 2.99
N ASN A 115 4.28 13.25 1.91
CA ASN A 115 3.09 12.62 1.35
C ASN A 115 2.69 11.41 2.20
N MET A 116 1.38 11.21 2.37
CA MET A 116 0.81 10.20 3.28
C MET A 116 -0.17 9.27 2.54
N THR A 117 -0.59 8.19 3.19
CA THR A 117 -1.71 7.35 2.72
C THR A 117 -2.88 7.43 3.70
N TYR A 118 -4.02 7.90 3.23
CA TYR A 118 -5.27 7.94 3.97
C TYR A 118 -6.08 6.69 3.61
N PHE A 119 -6.16 5.72 4.53
CA PHE A 119 -6.94 4.51 4.36
C PHE A 119 -8.41 4.81 4.71
N LEU A 120 -9.19 5.17 3.71
CA LEU A 120 -10.59 5.56 3.85
C LEU A 120 -11.47 4.33 4.11
N SER A 121 -12.29 4.37 5.17
CA SER A 121 -13.40 3.45 5.37
C SER A 121 -14.59 3.87 4.49
N GLY A 122 -15.10 2.97 3.65
CA GLY A 122 -16.15 3.30 2.67
C GLY A 122 -17.46 3.78 3.30
N VAL A 123 -17.78 3.27 4.49
CA VAL A 123 -18.97 3.67 5.29
C VAL A 123 -18.97 5.14 5.70
N TYR A 124 -17.81 5.80 5.75
CA TYR A 124 -17.73 7.24 6.02
C TYR A 124 -18.23 8.12 4.86
N LEU A 125 -18.59 7.52 3.72
CA LEU A 125 -19.26 8.15 2.57
C LEU A 125 -20.69 7.62 2.34
N LEU A 126 -21.25 6.91 3.33
CA LEU A 126 -22.62 6.44 3.38
C LEU A 126 -23.31 7.06 4.61
N PRO A 127 -24.48 7.72 4.46
CA PRO A 127 -25.18 8.28 5.61
C PRO A 127 -25.94 7.19 6.37
N GLU A 128 -26.15 7.40 7.67
CA GLU A 128 -26.91 6.50 8.56
C GLU A 128 -28.28 6.10 7.98
N ASP A 129 -29.01 7.03 7.35
CA ASP A 129 -30.32 6.76 6.71
C ASP A 129 -30.23 5.93 5.41
N LYS A 130 -29.02 5.53 5.02
CA LYS A 130 -28.70 4.63 3.90
C LYS A 130 -27.83 3.45 4.32
N ARG A 131 -27.62 3.21 5.62
CA ARG A 131 -26.78 2.10 6.11
C ARG A 131 -27.14 0.73 5.51
N GLU A 132 -28.41 0.50 5.19
CA GLU A 132 -28.92 -0.72 4.55
C GLU A 132 -28.40 -0.96 3.11
N LEU A 133 -27.65 -0.01 2.53
CA LEU A 133 -26.87 -0.23 1.30
C LEU A 133 -25.53 -0.97 1.55
N TYR A 134 -25.16 -1.21 2.82
CA TYR A 134 -24.00 -2.03 3.20
C TYR A 134 -24.44 -3.42 3.65
N ASP A 135 -23.91 -4.45 2.99
CA ASP A 135 -24.10 -5.88 3.28
C ASP A 135 -22.79 -6.48 3.83
N PRO A 136 -22.53 -6.34 5.15
CA PRO A 136 -21.30 -6.81 5.78
C PRO A 136 -21.24 -8.35 5.85
N PRO A 137 -20.14 -8.98 5.39
CA PRO A 137 -19.99 -10.42 5.49
C PRO A 137 -20.12 -10.95 6.93
N LYS A 138 -21.10 -11.84 7.14
CA LYS A 138 -21.44 -12.50 8.42
C LYS A 138 -22.10 -11.63 9.49
N HIS A 139 -22.47 -10.39 9.19
CA HIS A 139 -23.22 -9.51 10.09
C HIS A 139 -24.58 -9.15 9.50
N ASN A 140 -25.38 -8.33 10.19
CA ASN A 140 -26.66 -7.88 9.67
C ASN A 140 -26.46 -6.74 8.65
N VAL A 141 -27.37 -6.64 7.68
CA VAL A 141 -27.41 -5.53 6.71
C VAL A 141 -27.46 -4.18 7.44
N GLY A 142 -26.53 -3.30 7.10
CA GLY A 142 -26.33 -2.00 7.72
C GLY A 142 -25.75 -2.02 9.14
N SER A 143 -25.03 -3.07 9.54
CA SER A 143 -24.14 -3.04 10.71
C SER A 143 -22.78 -2.40 10.36
N SER A 144 -22.13 -1.74 11.33
CA SER A 144 -20.77 -1.20 11.24
C SER A 144 -20.26 -0.91 12.65
N ASP A 145 -19.10 -1.45 13.04
CA ASP A 145 -18.51 -1.24 14.38
C ASP A 145 -17.90 0.17 14.52
N ILE A 146 -17.64 0.86 13.40
CA ILE A 146 -17.25 2.28 13.31
C ILE A 146 -18.41 3.19 12.88
N GLY A 147 -19.64 2.69 12.87
CA GLY A 147 -20.84 3.44 12.50
C GLY A 147 -20.86 3.95 11.04
N PHE A 148 -21.60 5.04 10.84
CA PHE A 148 -21.80 5.75 9.57
C PHE A 148 -21.79 7.27 9.83
N ASN A 149 -21.58 8.09 8.80
CA ASN A 149 -21.55 9.54 8.94
C ASN A 149 -22.93 10.19 8.76
N ASP A 150 -23.03 11.49 9.05
CA ASP A 150 -24.14 12.34 8.62
C ASP A 150 -23.79 13.13 7.34
N THR A 151 -24.67 14.04 6.90
CA THR A 151 -24.46 14.86 5.70
C THR A 151 -23.28 15.85 5.84
N GLU A 152 -22.94 16.30 7.04
CA GLU A 152 -21.82 17.22 7.27
C GLU A 152 -20.49 16.45 7.38
N GLY A 153 -20.45 15.35 8.12
CA GLY A 153 -19.30 14.44 8.16
C GLY A 153 -18.90 13.91 6.78
N ILE A 154 -19.89 13.59 5.91
CA ILE A 154 -19.62 13.21 4.52
C ILE A 154 -19.07 14.41 3.72
N ARG A 155 -19.64 15.62 3.84
CA ARG A 155 -19.11 16.83 3.16
C ARG A 155 -17.66 17.09 3.56
N ASN A 156 -17.37 17.03 4.85
CA ASN A 156 -16.06 17.31 5.42
C ASN A 156 -15.06 16.24 4.94
N THR A 157 -15.42 14.96 5.04
CA THR A 157 -14.61 13.83 4.55
C THR A 157 -14.32 13.94 3.05
N VAL A 158 -15.31 14.14 2.16
CA VAL A 158 -15.03 14.30 0.71
C VAL A 158 -14.22 15.56 0.39
N THR A 159 -14.20 16.54 1.29
CA THR A 159 -13.37 17.74 1.15
C THR A 159 -11.90 17.45 1.46
N GLN A 160 -11.62 16.69 2.53
CA GLN A 160 -10.25 16.27 2.82
C GLN A 160 -9.74 15.21 1.84
N VAL A 161 -10.54 14.20 1.48
CA VAL A 161 -10.19 13.16 0.49
C VAL A 161 -9.85 13.75 -0.88
N ARG A 162 -10.63 14.75 -1.36
CA ARG A 162 -10.29 15.50 -2.58
C ARG A 162 -8.98 16.25 -2.45
N GLY A 163 -8.84 17.00 -1.36
CA GLY A 163 -7.68 17.85 -1.12
C GLY A 163 -6.38 17.05 -0.96
N ALA A 164 -6.40 15.93 -0.25
CA ALA A 164 -5.29 15.00 -0.09
C ALA A 164 -4.78 14.51 -1.46
N TRP A 165 -5.69 14.08 -2.34
CA TRP A 165 -5.31 13.69 -3.70
C TRP A 165 -4.70 14.84 -4.51
N GLU A 166 -5.26 16.04 -4.39
CA GLU A 166 -4.73 17.30 -4.96
C GLU A 166 -3.39 17.74 -4.32
N ASP A 167 -3.04 17.19 -3.15
CA ASP A 167 -1.77 17.33 -2.44
C ASP A 167 -0.74 16.22 -2.73
N GLY A 168 -1.13 15.23 -3.52
CA GLY A 168 -0.26 14.12 -3.93
C GLY A 168 -0.30 12.92 -2.98
N ASP A 169 -1.14 12.98 -1.94
CA ASP A 169 -1.35 11.88 -0.99
C ASP A 169 -2.22 10.78 -1.60
N GLU A 170 -2.06 9.56 -1.10
CA GLU A 170 -2.81 8.41 -1.58
C GLU A 170 -4.14 8.24 -0.84
N ILE A 171 -5.20 7.92 -1.57
CA ILE A 171 -6.45 7.40 -1.00
C ILE A 171 -6.46 5.87 -1.15
N GLY A 172 -6.09 5.19 -0.06
CA GLY A 172 -6.22 3.73 0.08
C GLY A 172 -7.54 3.37 0.78
N THR A 173 -7.74 2.09 1.12
CA THR A 173 -8.92 1.67 1.90
C THR A 173 -8.58 1.04 3.25
N HIS A 174 -9.42 1.35 4.25
CA HIS A 174 -9.55 0.58 5.49
C HIS A 174 -10.83 -0.29 5.48
N PHE A 175 -11.33 -0.61 4.27
CA PHE A 175 -12.51 -1.41 3.99
C PHE A 175 -13.80 -0.74 4.50
N ASN A 176 -14.74 -1.44 5.14
CA ASN A 176 -16.01 -0.87 5.57
C ASN A 176 -16.23 -1.01 7.09
N GLY A 177 -17.05 -1.97 7.56
CA GLY A 177 -17.62 -1.96 8.91
C GLY A 177 -16.70 -2.34 10.08
N HIS A 178 -15.39 -2.50 9.86
CA HIS A 178 -14.37 -2.70 10.90
C HIS A 178 -14.60 -3.85 11.92
N PHE A 179 -15.18 -4.97 11.49
CA PHE A 179 -15.45 -6.10 12.38
C PHE A 179 -14.19 -6.90 12.75
N CYS A 180 -13.84 -6.98 14.03
CA CYS A 180 -12.65 -7.71 14.49
C CYS A 180 -13.00 -8.94 15.35
N GLY A 181 -12.07 -9.87 15.46
CA GLY A 181 -12.15 -11.01 16.38
C GLY A 181 -12.59 -12.34 15.75
N PRO A 182 -12.58 -13.43 16.56
CA PRO A 182 -12.73 -14.80 16.08
C PRO A 182 -14.16 -15.16 15.62
N GLU A 183 -15.16 -14.36 15.98
CA GLU A 183 -16.57 -14.58 15.67
C GLU A 183 -17.07 -13.50 14.71
N GLY A 184 -17.22 -13.84 13.43
CA GLY A 184 -17.73 -12.92 12.41
C GLY A 184 -16.74 -11.86 11.91
N GLY A 185 -15.67 -11.55 12.66
CA GLY A 185 -14.63 -10.57 12.28
C GLY A 185 -13.89 -10.90 10.98
N VAL A 186 -13.19 -9.90 10.44
CA VAL A 186 -12.55 -9.96 9.11
C VAL A 186 -11.48 -11.07 8.99
N GLY A 187 -10.90 -11.50 10.11
CA GLY A 187 -10.05 -12.68 10.21
C GLY A 187 -10.69 -13.97 9.70
N THR A 188 -12.01 -14.04 9.71
CA THR A 188 -12.80 -15.23 9.40
C THR A 188 -13.36 -15.26 7.97
N TRP A 189 -13.18 -14.19 7.18
CA TRP A 189 -13.87 -13.98 5.90
C TRP A 189 -13.24 -14.77 4.73
N SER A 190 -14.07 -15.22 3.80
CA SER A 190 -13.63 -15.91 2.58
C SER A 190 -13.09 -14.94 1.52
N VAL A 191 -12.42 -15.47 0.49
CA VAL A 191 -11.91 -14.67 -0.65
C VAL A 191 -13.04 -13.93 -1.36
N GLU A 192 -14.21 -14.55 -1.56
CA GLU A 192 -15.35 -13.90 -2.22
C GLU A 192 -16.03 -12.87 -1.31
N GLN A 193 -16.00 -13.07 0.02
CA GLN A 193 -16.46 -12.07 0.99
C GLN A 193 -15.55 -10.83 0.98
N TRP A 194 -14.23 -11.01 0.90
CA TRP A 194 -13.27 -9.92 0.69
C TRP A 194 -13.45 -9.19 -0.65
N LYS A 195 -13.80 -9.90 -1.73
CA LYS A 195 -14.17 -9.24 -3.00
C LYS A 195 -15.44 -8.41 -2.88
N SER A 196 -16.44 -8.87 -2.13
CA SER A 196 -17.65 -8.09 -1.85
C SER A 196 -17.29 -6.83 -1.08
N GLU A 197 -16.54 -6.94 0.02
CA GLU A 197 -16.11 -5.80 0.83
C GLU A 197 -15.35 -4.74 0.01
N ILE A 198 -14.35 -5.15 -0.80
CA ILE A 198 -13.61 -4.24 -1.68
C ILE A 198 -14.55 -3.59 -2.72
N SER A 199 -15.54 -4.32 -3.22
CA SER A 199 -16.51 -3.78 -4.19
C SER A 199 -17.47 -2.78 -3.55
N GLN A 200 -17.87 -2.99 -2.29
CA GLN A 200 -18.70 -2.06 -1.51
C GLN A 200 -17.92 -0.81 -1.10
N ALA A 201 -16.66 -0.97 -0.65
CA ALA A 201 -15.78 0.17 -0.38
C ALA A 201 -15.56 1.00 -1.65
N LYS A 202 -15.45 0.35 -2.82
CA LYS A 202 -15.42 1.06 -4.11
C LYS A 202 -16.76 1.71 -4.47
N SER A 203 -17.91 1.09 -4.18
CA SER A 203 -19.22 1.65 -4.55
C SER A 203 -19.54 2.94 -3.79
N PHE A 204 -19.34 2.99 -2.47
CA PHE A 204 -19.65 4.18 -1.67
C PHE A 204 -18.82 5.40 -2.10
N VAL A 205 -17.51 5.24 -2.35
CA VAL A 205 -16.64 6.30 -2.91
C VAL A 205 -17.09 6.75 -4.30
N LYS A 206 -17.76 5.87 -5.06
CA LYS A 206 -18.27 6.16 -6.42
C LYS A 206 -19.74 6.56 -6.47
N SER A 207 -20.47 6.63 -5.34
CA SER A 207 -21.90 6.95 -5.29
C SER A 207 -22.34 7.93 -4.19
N TRP A 208 -21.42 8.55 -3.43
CA TRP A 208 -21.74 9.41 -2.29
C TRP A 208 -22.74 10.55 -2.59
N LYS A 209 -22.84 11.06 -3.83
CA LYS A 209 -23.86 12.06 -4.23
C LYS A 209 -25.26 11.48 -4.45
N SER A 210 -25.34 10.25 -4.92
CA SER A 210 -26.57 9.45 -4.93
C SER A 210 -27.01 9.13 -3.49
N ASN A 211 -26.06 8.74 -2.64
CA ASN A 211 -26.29 8.40 -1.23
C ASN A 211 -26.73 9.63 -0.42
N VAL A 212 -26.15 10.81 -0.67
CA VAL A 212 -26.43 12.07 0.06
C VAL A 212 -26.99 13.16 -0.88
N PRO A 213 -28.32 13.21 -1.10
CA PRO A 213 -28.94 14.16 -2.03
C PRO A 213 -28.64 15.64 -1.76
N GLY A 214 -28.36 16.02 -0.50
CA GLY A 214 -27.97 17.37 -0.12
C GLY A 214 -26.61 17.83 -0.69
N LEU A 215 -25.74 16.90 -1.09
CA LEU A 215 -24.38 17.19 -1.56
C LEU A 215 -24.21 17.09 -3.09
N LYS A 216 -25.31 16.94 -3.85
CA LYS A 216 -25.27 16.81 -5.33
C LYS A 216 -24.51 17.94 -6.06
N LYS A 217 -24.48 19.14 -5.46
CA LYS A 217 -23.77 20.32 -6.01
C LYS A 217 -22.28 20.40 -5.65
N GLU A 218 -21.80 19.57 -4.73
CA GLU A 218 -20.37 19.55 -4.34
C GLU A 218 -19.48 19.12 -5.53
N LYS A 219 -18.19 19.46 -5.49
CA LYS A 219 -17.24 18.99 -6.52
C LYS A 219 -17.11 17.45 -6.48
N PRO A 220 -16.91 16.76 -7.62
CA PRO A 220 -16.53 15.35 -7.60
C PRO A 220 -15.21 15.13 -6.82
N LEU A 221 -14.93 13.89 -6.45
CA LEU A 221 -13.57 13.44 -6.18
C LEU A 221 -12.80 13.38 -7.51
N PRO A 222 -11.53 13.84 -7.57
CA PRO A 222 -10.82 14.12 -8.82
C PRO A 222 -10.19 12.88 -9.50
N PHE A 223 -10.52 11.68 -9.02
CA PHE A 223 -9.97 10.40 -9.46
C PHE A 223 -11.06 9.37 -9.80
N ASP A 224 -10.65 8.35 -10.58
CA ASP A 224 -11.41 7.11 -10.75
C ASP A 224 -10.99 6.11 -9.66
N TYR A 225 -11.89 5.78 -8.74
CA TYR A 225 -11.55 4.88 -7.62
C TYR A 225 -11.39 3.40 -8.03
N ASP A 226 -11.73 3.03 -9.27
CA ASP A 226 -11.31 1.74 -9.86
C ASP A 226 -9.83 1.71 -10.28
N LYS A 227 -9.14 2.86 -10.25
CA LYS A 227 -7.72 3.03 -10.58
C LYS A 227 -6.89 3.56 -9.40
N GLU A 228 -7.48 4.43 -8.59
CA GLU A 228 -6.87 4.99 -7.38
C GLU A 228 -6.66 3.92 -6.30
N LEU A 229 -7.65 3.07 -6.03
CA LEU A 229 -7.55 2.07 -4.97
C LEU A 229 -6.62 0.90 -5.37
N VAL A 230 -5.35 1.02 -4.98
CA VAL A 230 -4.25 0.08 -5.25
C VAL A 230 -3.69 -0.58 -3.99
N GLY A 231 -4.27 -0.36 -2.82
CA GLY A 231 -3.83 -0.99 -1.57
C GLY A 231 -4.70 -0.62 -0.36
N GLY A 232 -4.41 -1.26 0.77
CA GLY A 232 -5.19 -1.11 2.00
C GLY A 232 -4.53 -1.75 3.21
N ARG A 233 -5.17 -1.58 4.36
CA ARG A 233 -4.90 -2.26 5.63
C ARG A 233 -6.21 -2.80 6.19
N THR A 234 -6.25 -4.05 6.63
CA THR A 234 -7.48 -4.64 7.19
C THR A 234 -7.76 -4.15 8.62
N PRO A 235 -9.04 -4.10 9.03
CA PRO A 235 -9.44 -3.94 10.42
C PRO A 235 -8.66 -4.88 11.36
N CYS A 236 -8.11 -4.33 12.44
CA CYS A 236 -7.30 -5.03 13.44
C CYS A 236 -6.15 -5.90 12.90
N LEU A 237 -5.66 -5.66 11.67
CA LEU A 237 -4.62 -6.47 10.99
C LEU A 237 -5.02 -7.95 10.77
N GLU A 238 -6.32 -8.23 10.76
CA GLU A 238 -6.84 -9.60 10.61
C GLU A 238 -7.07 -10.00 9.14
N GLY A 239 -7.10 -11.29 8.85
CA GLY A 239 -7.65 -11.83 7.58
C GLY A 239 -6.75 -11.67 6.33
N GLN A 240 -5.56 -11.07 6.48
CA GLN A 240 -4.58 -10.76 5.43
C GLN A 240 -4.52 -11.80 4.30
N LYS A 241 -4.39 -13.09 4.62
CA LYS A 241 -4.24 -14.18 3.61
C LYS A 241 -5.39 -14.22 2.60
N ASN A 242 -6.63 -14.14 3.05
CA ASN A 242 -7.79 -14.20 2.16
C ASN A 242 -8.05 -12.84 1.50
N MET A 243 -7.74 -11.73 2.19
CA MET A 243 -7.79 -10.38 1.63
C MET A 243 -6.82 -10.26 0.45
N VAL A 244 -5.53 -10.56 0.62
CA VAL A 244 -4.50 -10.51 -0.44
C VAL A 244 -4.87 -11.41 -1.62
N ALA A 245 -5.41 -12.60 -1.36
CA ALA A 245 -5.88 -13.53 -2.40
C ALA A 245 -7.05 -12.96 -3.24
N ALA A 246 -7.91 -12.13 -2.65
CA ALA A 246 -8.95 -11.37 -3.36
C ALA A 246 -8.35 -10.14 -4.07
N ALA A 247 -7.65 -9.29 -3.33
CA ALA A 247 -7.11 -8.00 -3.74
C ALA A 247 -6.21 -8.06 -4.97
N ARG A 248 -5.38 -9.10 -5.10
CA ARG A 248 -4.56 -9.36 -6.31
C ARG A 248 -5.36 -9.57 -7.59
N THR A 249 -6.65 -9.90 -7.48
CA THR A 249 -7.57 -10.00 -8.63
C THR A 249 -8.34 -8.70 -8.91
N MET A 250 -8.19 -7.69 -8.05
CA MET A 250 -9.00 -6.45 -8.05
C MET A 250 -8.18 -5.16 -8.25
N GLY A 251 -6.90 -5.29 -8.63
CA GLY A 251 -6.00 -4.19 -9.00
C GLY A 251 -5.10 -3.68 -7.88
N PHE A 252 -5.06 -4.33 -6.72
CA PHE A 252 -4.13 -3.94 -5.65
C PHE A 252 -2.67 -4.26 -6.06
N ARG A 253 -1.74 -3.51 -5.47
CA ARG A 253 -0.29 -3.58 -5.67
C ARG A 253 0.47 -3.83 -4.37
N TYR A 254 -0.08 -3.41 -3.23
CA TYR A 254 0.47 -3.66 -1.91
C TYR A 254 -0.62 -4.02 -0.90
N ASP A 255 -0.16 -4.51 0.25
CA ASP A 255 -0.92 -4.72 1.47
C ASP A 255 -0.11 -4.19 2.68
N SER A 256 -0.79 -3.61 3.68
CA SER A 256 -0.18 -3.18 4.95
C SER A 256 -0.84 -3.81 6.19
N SER A 257 -1.44 -4.98 6.03
CA SER A 257 -2.25 -5.69 7.04
C SER A 257 -1.49 -6.72 7.88
N GLY A 258 -0.17 -6.77 7.79
CA GLY A 258 0.66 -7.71 8.54
C GLY A 258 1.61 -7.04 9.53
N VAL A 259 2.40 -7.89 10.19
CA VAL A 259 3.47 -7.51 11.13
C VAL A 259 4.78 -8.09 10.62
N ASN A 260 5.84 -7.28 10.58
CA ASN A 260 7.15 -7.70 10.08
C ASN A 260 8.29 -7.01 10.85
N ASN A 261 9.53 -7.45 10.60
CA ASN A 261 10.73 -6.77 11.05
C ASN A 261 11.05 -5.58 10.12
N GLN A 262 11.82 -4.60 10.61
CA GLN A 262 12.31 -3.47 9.81
C GLN A 262 13.44 -3.92 8.85
N VAL A 263 13.03 -4.58 7.77
CA VAL A 263 13.86 -5.07 6.65
C VAL A 263 13.19 -4.72 5.33
N TRP A 264 13.91 -4.82 4.22
CA TRP A 264 13.34 -4.48 2.91
C TRP A 264 12.15 -5.37 2.52
N PRO A 265 11.04 -4.76 2.04
CA PRO A 265 9.81 -5.48 1.72
C PRO A 265 9.99 -6.45 0.54
N LYS A 266 9.11 -7.46 0.48
CA LYS A 266 9.15 -8.53 -0.53
C LYS A 266 7.79 -8.68 -1.20
N LYS A 267 7.79 -9.04 -2.48
CA LYS A 267 6.56 -9.26 -3.25
C LYS A 267 6.07 -10.70 -3.04
N LYS A 268 4.90 -10.87 -2.42
CA LYS A 268 4.23 -12.15 -2.16
C LYS A 268 3.03 -12.27 -3.12
N ASP A 269 2.93 -13.35 -3.88
CA ASP A 269 1.77 -13.62 -4.76
C ASP A 269 1.40 -12.48 -5.75
N GLY A 270 2.35 -11.61 -6.09
CA GLY A 270 2.17 -10.43 -6.96
C GLY A 270 1.88 -9.11 -6.21
N ILE A 271 1.74 -9.14 -4.88
CA ILE A 271 1.46 -7.99 -4.01
C ILE A 271 2.70 -7.66 -3.17
N TRP A 272 3.03 -6.37 -3.01
CA TRP A 272 4.05 -5.92 -2.07
C TRP A 272 3.56 -6.06 -0.63
N ASP A 273 4.30 -6.81 0.18
CA ASP A 273 4.11 -6.83 1.63
C ASP A 273 4.77 -5.59 2.24
N LEU A 274 3.94 -4.59 2.56
CA LEU A 274 4.30 -3.33 3.21
C LEU A 274 3.70 -3.28 4.63
N SER A 275 3.77 -4.41 5.34
CA SER A 275 3.40 -4.56 6.75
C SER A 275 4.07 -3.52 7.66
N MET A 276 3.36 -3.16 8.75
CA MET A 276 3.94 -2.37 9.84
C MET A 276 5.01 -3.16 10.62
N GLN A 277 5.81 -2.44 11.39
CA GLN A 277 7.08 -2.93 11.91
C GLN A 277 7.18 -2.78 13.41
N LEU A 278 8.00 -3.62 14.04
CA LEU A 278 8.36 -3.46 15.45
C LEU A 278 9.37 -2.33 15.66
N VAL A 279 9.08 -1.48 16.64
CA VAL A 279 9.87 -0.30 17.01
C VAL A 279 10.12 -0.26 18.53
N PRO A 280 11.24 0.31 19.00
CA PRO A 280 11.55 0.38 20.42
C PRO A 280 10.51 1.18 21.21
N VAL A 281 10.31 0.80 22.47
CA VAL A 281 9.55 1.60 23.45
C VAL A 281 10.52 2.09 24.52
N PRO A 282 11.05 3.33 24.43
CA PRO A 282 12.14 3.81 25.28
C PRO A 282 11.84 3.68 26.79
N GLY A 283 12.74 3.00 27.51
CA GLY A 283 12.53 2.66 28.93
C GLY A 283 11.72 1.38 29.17
N ARG A 284 11.52 0.55 28.13
CA ARG A 284 10.99 -0.82 28.22
C ARG A 284 11.92 -1.80 27.49
N GLU A 285 11.93 -3.05 27.95
CA GLU A 285 12.70 -4.15 27.36
C GLU A 285 12.01 -4.81 26.14
N PHE A 286 11.06 -4.12 25.48
CA PHE A 286 10.29 -4.68 24.37
C PHE A 286 10.06 -3.68 23.24
N GLU A 287 9.83 -4.22 22.04
CA GLU A 287 9.34 -3.48 20.88
C GLU A 287 7.84 -3.67 20.72
N THR A 288 7.15 -2.65 20.19
CA THR A 288 5.73 -2.71 19.83
C THR A 288 5.54 -2.30 18.37
N LEU A 289 4.36 -2.48 17.80
CA LEU A 289 4.10 -2.01 16.43
C LEU A 289 4.26 -0.48 16.34
N SER A 290 4.69 0.00 15.19
CA SER A 290 4.76 1.40 14.78
C SER A 290 3.39 2.07 14.61
N MET A 291 2.56 2.03 15.66
CA MET A 291 1.19 2.50 15.66
C MET A 291 0.76 3.09 17.01
N ASP A 292 0.05 4.21 16.97
CA ASP A 292 -0.49 4.92 18.15
C ASP A 292 -1.31 4.02 19.09
N TYR A 293 -2.22 3.20 18.56
CA TYR A 293 -2.99 2.21 19.32
C TYR A 293 -2.07 1.27 20.12
N ASN A 294 -0.99 0.80 19.50
CA ASN A 294 -0.04 -0.10 20.13
C ASN A 294 0.81 0.57 21.21
N PHE A 295 1.10 1.87 21.09
CA PHE A 295 1.69 2.63 22.20
C PHE A 295 0.66 2.86 23.32
N MET A 296 -0.53 3.37 22.99
CA MET A 296 -1.64 3.61 23.93
C MET A 296 -1.95 2.37 24.78
N PHE A 297 -2.11 1.21 24.16
CA PHE A 297 -2.40 -0.06 24.83
C PHE A 297 -1.27 -0.49 25.78
N ASN A 298 0.00 -0.36 25.38
CA ASN A 298 1.16 -0.78 26.19
C ASN A 298 1.59 0.26 27.26
N GLN A 299 1.03 1.47 27.22
CA GLN A 299 1.32 2.55 28.16
C GLN A 299 0.22 2.73 29.21
N SER A 300 -1.02 2.81 28.74
CA SER A 300 -2.19 3.26 29.51
C SER A 300 -3.30 2.21 29.57
N GLY A 301 -3.43 1.39 28.52
CA GLY A 301 -4.52 0.41 28.38
C GLY A 301 -5.91 1.04 28.15
N THR A 302 -6.01 2.36 27.96
CA THR A 302 -7.28 3.09 27.79
C THR A 302 -7.07 4.38 27.01
N THR A 303 -8.10 4.83 26.29
CA THR A 303 -8.09 6.08 25.52
C THR A 303 -8.17 7.34 26.40
N GLN A 304 -8.47 7.18 27.69
CA GLN A 304 -8.64 8.24 28.70
C GLN A 304 -7.81 7.95 29.96
N GLY A 305 -6.50 7.71 29.78
CA GLY A 305 -5.55 7.50 30.88
C GLY A 305 -5.22 8.79 31.64
N ASP A 306 -4.45 8.64 32.72
CA ASP A 306 -4.01 9.71 33.63
C ASP A 306 -3.37 10.91 32.87
N PRO A 307 -3.95 12.13 32.95
CA PRO A 307 -3.41 13.34 32.32
C PRO A 307 -1.95 13.65 32.68
N ASP A 308 -1.52 13.38 33.91
CA ASP A 308 -0.15 13.64 34.35
C ASP A 308 0.89 12.74 33.65
N GLN A 309 0.44 11.69 32.95
CA GLN A 309 1.28 10.80 32.15
C GLN A 309 1.27 11.13 30.65
N HIS A 310 0.37 11.99 30.16
CA HIS A 310 0.17 12.20 28.71
C HIS A 310 1.44 12.71 28.02
N GLU A 311 2.19 13.64 28.61
CA GLU A 311 3.43 14.13 28.00
C GLU A 311 4.48 13.02 27.87
N TYR A 312 4.69 12.25 28.93
CA TYR A 312 5.61 11.11 28.98
C TYR A 312 5.26 10.05 27.92
N TRP A 313 3.98 9.70 27.79
CA TRP A 313 3.51 8.71 26.81
C TRP A 313 3.74 9.15 25.36
N GLY A 314 3.44 10.40 25.03
CA GLY A 314 3.70 10.94 23.69
C GLY A 314 5.21 11.07 23.40
N ASN A 315 5.99 11.53 24.38
CA ASN A 315 7.44 11.61 24.25
C ASN A 315 8.06 10.21 24.02
N GLN A 316 7.61 9.18 24.77
CA GLN A 316 8.04 7.80 24.58
C GLN A 316 7.65 7.24 23.19
N MET A 317 6.48 7.57 22.65
CA MET A 317 6.12 7.17 21.27
C MET A 317 7.04 7.83 20.24
N ARG A 318 7.20 9.17 20.30
CA ARG A 318 8.08 9.93 19.41
C ARG A 318 9.51 9.37 19.46
N ASP A 319 10.08 9.22 20.64
CA ASP A 319 11.47 8.81 20.82
C ASP A 319 11.69 7.35 20.37
N GLY A 320 10.67 6.48 20.46
CA GLY A 320 10.68 5.14 19.89
C GLY A 320 10.66 5.14 18.36
N LEU A 321 9.82 5.98 17.75
CA LEU A 321 9.79 6.16 16.29
C LEU A 321 11.08 6.77 15.76
N LEU A 322 11.70 7.72 16.48
CA LEU A 322 12.99 8.30 16.13
C LEU A 322 14.13 7.27 16.23
N GLN A 323 14.15 6.43 17.27
CA GLN A 323 15.11 5.33 17.38
C GLN A 323 14.95 4.31 16.23
N ALA A 324 13.71 3.98 15.84
CA ALA A 324 13.46 3.13 14.68
C ALA A 324 13.81 3.80 13.35
N PHE A 325 13.70 5.12 13.25
CA PHE A 325 14.18 5.88 12.08
C PHE A 325 15.70 5.81 11.99
N ASP A 326 16.43 6.24 13.03
CA ASP A 326 17.90 6.35 12.99
C ASP A 326 18.54 4.96 12.81
N ARG A 327 17.99 3.92 13.45
CA ARG A 327 18.36 2.50 13.25
C ARG A 327 18.35 2.07 11.78
N SER A 328 17.41 2.55 10.97
CA SER A 328 17.37 2.23 9.54
C SER A 328 18.19 3.21 8.70
N TYR A 329 18.14 4.49 9.05
CA TYR A 329 18.83 5.58 8.37
C TYR A 329 20.35 5.42 8.36
N ASP A 330 20.95 4.95 9.46
CA ASP A 330 22.38 4.63 9.52
C ASP A 330 22.68 3.15 9.21
N GLY A 331 21.66 2.30 9.29
CA GLY A 331 21.72 0.86 9.07
C GLY A 331 21.35 0.42 7.65
N ASN A 332 20.24 -0.32 7.55
CA ASN A 332 19.86 -1.07 6.35
C ASN A 332 19.05 -0.27 5.30
N ARG A 333 18.67 0.98 5.57
CA ARG A 333 17.80 1.85 4.75
C ARG A 333 16.42 1.29 4.41
N ALA A 334 15.95 0.26 5.12
CA ALA A 334 14.59 -0.27 4.95
C ALA A 334 13.52 0.80 5.21
N PRO A 335 12.40 0.82 4.46
CA PRO A 335 11.32 1.77 4.72
C PRO A 335 10.80 1.66 6.17
N LEU A 336 10.68 2.78 6.89
CA LEU A 336 9.96 2.83 8.17
C LEU A 336 8.47 3.08 7.86
N ILE A 337 7.59 2.21 8.34
CA ILE A 337 6.16 2.24 8.03
C ILE A 337 5.39 2.48 9.33
N ILE A 338 4.57 3.54 9.38
CA ILE A 338 3.88 4.02 10.59
C ILE A 338 2.37 4.12 10.28
N GLY A 339 1.54 3.49 11.09
CA GLY A 339 0.07 3.57 11.04
C GLY A 339 -0.47 4.35 12.22
N ASN A 340 -1.56 5.10 12.03
CA ASN A 340 -2.14 5.96 13.05
C ASN A 340 -3.65 6.05 12.81
N HIS A 341 -4.39 6.56 13.78
CA HIS A 341 -5.83 6.80 13.71
C HIS A 341 -6.10 8.30 13.87
N PHE A 342 -7.22 8.81 13.33
CA PHE A 342 -7.64 10.20 13.60
C PHE A 342 -8.37 10.28 14.95
N GLU A 343 -7.59 10.14 16.02
CA GLU A 343 -8.09 9.90 17.37
C GLU A 343 -7.34 10.72 18.43
N SER A 344 -8.07 11.42 19.30
CA SER A 344 -7.50 12.25 20.38
C SER A 344 -7.15 11.46 21.66
N TRP A 345 -6.80 10.18 21.57
CA TRP A 345 -6.51 9.34 22.73
C TRP A 345 -5.41 9.94 23.61
N ASN A 346 -5.58 9.84 24.93
CA ASN A 346 -4.67 10.42 25.94
C ASN A 346 -4.28 11.87 25.63
N GLY A 347 -5.30 12.73 25.54
CA GLY A 347 -5.14 14.17 25.32
C GLY A 347 -4.60 14.54 23.93
N GLY A 348 -4.68 13.63 22.95
CA GLY A 348 -4.06 13.80 21.64
C GLY A 348 -2.54 13.72 21.65
N THR A 349 -1.92 13.19 22.72
CA THR A 349 -0.45 13.15 22.85
C THR A 349 0.23 12.32 21.75
N TYR A 350 -0.47 11.35 21.18
CA TYR A 350 0.00 10.56 20.04
C TYR A 350 -0.02 11.35 18.74
N MET A 351 -1.04 12.19 18.50
CA MET A 351 -1.07 13.10 17.34
C MET A 351 0.12 14.08 17.40
N ARG A 352 0.39 14.64 18.59
CA ARG A 352 1.59 15.46 18.83
C ARG A 352 2.88 14.68 18.55
N ALA A 353 3.01 13.45 19.07
CA ALA A 353 4.18 12.60 18.85
C ALA A 353 4.43 12.32 17.35
N VAL A 354 3.37 12.12 16.58
CA VAL A 354 3.42 11.89 15.12
C VAL A 354 3.82 13.18 14.38
N GLU A 355 3.24 14.35 14.70
CA GLU A 355 3.68 15.63 14.09
C GLU A 355 5.15 15.95 14.43
N GLU A 356 5.58 15.80 15.69
CA GLU A 356 6.97 16.00 16.09
C GLU A 356 7.92 15.03 15.36
N THR A 357 7.48 13.78 15.12
CA THR A 357 8.24 12.80 14.32
C THR A 357 8.33 13.23 12.86
N ILE A 358 7.21 13.58 12.20
CA ILE A 358 7.17 14.06 10.81
C ILE A 358 8.09 15.27 10.64
N ALA A 359 7.98 16.26 11.53
CA ALA A 359 8.78 17.48 11.53
C ALA A 359 10.29 17.20 11.65
N THR A 360 10.68 16.14 12.35
CA THR A 360 12.07 15.75 12.60
C THR A 360 12.66 14.90 11.48
N VAL A 361 11.89 13.95 10.92
CA VAL A 361 12.43 12.97 9.95
C VAL A 361 12.29 13.44 8.51
N CYS A 362 11.17 14.08 8.13
CA CYS A 362 10.91 14.43 6.72
C CYS A 362 11.77 15.59 6.21
N THR A 363 12.46 16.30 7.10
CA THR A 363 13.41 17.38 6.77
C THR A 363 14.88 16.93 6.80
N LYS A 364 15.19 15.68 7.16
CA LYS A 364 16.57 15.15 7.12
C LYS A 364 17.01 14.88 5.67
N GLU A 365 18.32 15.00 5.41
CA GLU A 365 18.90 14.70 4.10
C GLU A 365 18.64 13.24 3.68
N GLU A 366 18.55 12.98 2.38
CA GLU A 366 18.27 11.66 1.78
C GLU A 366 16.96 10.96 2.22
N VAL A 367 16.13 11.59 3.05
CA VAL A 367 14.81 11.06 3.42
C VAL A 367 13.80 11.32 2.31
N ARG A 368 12.84 10.40 2.15
CA ARG A 368 11.66 10.54 1.30
C ARG A 368 10.44 10.11 2.12
N CYS A 369 9.67 11.09 2.62
CA CYS A 369 8.38 10.83 3.27
C CYS A 369 7.28 10.70 2.21
N VAL A 370 6.76 9.49 2.02
CA VAL A 370 5.99 9.09 0.83
C VAL A 370 4.78 8.24 1.18
N SER A 371 3.79 8.22 0.28
CA SER A 371 2.67 7.28 0.37
C SER A 371 3.07 5.84 0.04
N PHE A 372 2.27 4.86 0.42
CA PHE A 372 2.49 3.45 0.07
C PHE A 372 2.51 3.23 -1.45
N ARG A 373 1.66 3.92 -2.21
CA ARG A 373 1.73 3.94 -3.69
C ARG A 373 3.11 4.38 -4.18
N GLN A 374 3.60 5.52 -3.69
CA GLN A 374 4.89 6.08 -4.11
C GLN A 374 6.07 5.16 -3.74
N LEU A 375 6.01 4.49 -2.58
CA LEU A 375 6.96 3.44 -2.22
C LEU A 375 6.85 2.22 -3.16
N ALA A 376 5.63 1.74 -3.45
CA ALA A 376 5.40 0.63 -4.37
C ALA A 376 5.84 0.94 -5.82
N ASP A 377 5.66 2.20 -6.26
CA ASP A 377 6.17 2.71 -7.54
C ASP A 377 7.69 2.76 -7.58
N TRP A 378 8.34 3.20 -6.50
CA TRP A 378 9.80 3.14 -6.40
C TRP A 378 10.29 1.69 -6.42
N LEU A 379 9.66 0.78 -5.66
CA LEU A 379 10.01 -0.64 -5.64
C LEU A 379 9.84 -1.31 -7.02
N ASP A 380 8.72 -1.07 -7.70
CA ASP A 380 8.45 -1.61 -9.04
C ASP A 380 9.42 -1.07 -10.12
N ALA A 381 10.11 0.05 -9.87
CA ALA A 381 11.14 0.60 -10.75
C ALA A 381 12.55 0.01 -10.54
N GLN A 382 12.78 -0.79 -9.49
CA GLN A 382 14.11 -1.34 -9.18
C GLN A 382 14.45 -2.61 -9.96
N ASP A 383 15.73 -2.98 -9.94
CA ASP A 383 16.14 -4.33 -10.34
C ASP A 383 15.71 -5.35 -9.26
N PRO A 384 15.02 -6.44 -9.62
CA PRO A 384 14.68 -7.50 -8.67
C PRO A 384 15.90 -8.04 -7.91
N ALA A 385 17.07 -8.15 -8.54
CA ALA A 385 18.30 -8.60 -7.88
C ALA A 385 18.87 -7.54 -6.90
N THR A 386 18.59 -6.26 -7.12
CA THR A 386 18.90 -5.20 -6.14
C THR A 386 17.98 -5.28 -4.94
N LEU A 387 16.67 -5.50 -5.13
CA LEU A 387 15.71 -5.66 -4.03
C LEU A 387 15.95 -6.96 -3.24
N GLU A 388 16.25 -8.07 -3.90
CA GLU A 388 16.63 -9.32 -3.25
C GLU A 388 17.86 -9.12 -2.36
N LYS A 389 18.88 -8.42 -2.88
CA LYS A 389 20.11 -8.12 -2.13
C LYS A 389 19.89 -7.14 -0.98
N LEU A 390 19.06 -6.12 -1.15
CA LEU A 390 18.62 -5.25 -0.05
C LEU A 390 17.88 -6.05 1.03
N GLY A 391 17.06 -7.03 0.61
CA GLY A 391 16.36 -7.99 1.46
C GLY A 391 17.20 -9.09 2.10
N THR A 392 18.54 -9.03 2.03
CA THR A 392 19.46 -9.84 2.86
C THR A 392 20.02 -9.09 4.08
N LEU A 393 19.83 -7.77 4.18
CA LEU A 393 20.23 -6.99 5.35
C LEU A 393 19.23 -7.19 6.50
N GLY A 394 19.72 -7.59 7.66
CA GLY A 394 18.95 -7.65 8.91
C GLY A 394 18.52 -6.27 9.41
N VAL A 395 17.73 -6.24 10.50
CA VAL A 395 17.27 -5.00 11.14
C VAL A 395 18.46 -4.14 11.55
N GLY A 396 18.52 -2.91 11.05
CA GLY A 396 19.62 -1.97 11.31
C GLY A 396 20.99 -2.38 10.74
N GLN A 397 21.09 -3.45 9.96
CA GLN A 397 22.38 -3.91 9.44
C GLN A 397 22.90 -3.01 8.31
N ALA A 398 23.88 -2.17 8.61
CA ALA A 398 24.68 -1.49 7.60
C ALA A 398 25.53 -2.50 6.80
N PRO A 399 25.74 -2.32 5.48
CA PRO A 399 26.63 -3.19 4.71
C PRO A 399 28.10 -3.02 5.14
N GLU A 400 28.76 -4.10 5.57
CA GLU A 400 30.12 -4.11 6.14
C GLU A 400 31.19 -3.35 5.33
N ARG A 401 31.09 -3.38 4.00
CA ARG A 401 32.03 -2.73 3.06
C ARG A 401 31.45 -1.47 2.41
N GLY A 402 30.39 -0.93 2.98
CA GLY A 402 29.65 0.22 2.48
C GLY A 402 28.79 -0.05 1.24
N TRP A 403 27.87 0.87 0.98
CA TRP A 403 26.89 0.79 -0.11
C TRP A 403 27.50 0.63 -1.51
N ALA A 404 28.68 1.23 -1.76
CA ALA A 404 29.41 1.10 -3.01
C ALA A 404 29.82 -0.35 -3.31
N ALA A 405 30.41 -1.05 -2.34
CA ALA A 405 30.77 -2.47 -2.51
C ALA A 405 29.55 -3.38 -2.46
N PHE A 406 28.51 -3.01 -1.70
CA PHE A 406 27.30 -3.82 -1.57
C PHE A 406 26.46 -3.81 -2.86
N LEU A 407 26.17 -2.64 -3.43
CA LEU A 407 25.28 -2.50 -4.59
C LEU A 407 26.01 -2.22 -5.91
N GLY A 408 27.34 -2.02 -5.90
CA GLY A 408 28.16 -1.82 -7.10
C GLY A 408 28.56 -3.12 -7.80
N GLY A 409 27.65 -4.10 -7.86
CA GLY A 409 27.91 -5.44 -8.39
C GLY A 409 28.53 -5.39 -9.79
N THR A 410 29.69 -6.04 -9.95
CA THR A 410 30.54 -5.93 -11.15
C THR A 410 29.80 -6.28 -12.43
N SER A 411 29.84 -5.37 -13.41
CA SER A 411 29.29 -5.52 -14.77
C SER A 411 30.11 -6.48 -15.67
N ALA A 412 30.55 -7.62 -15.11
CA ALA A 412 31.63 -8.43 -15.66
C ALA A 412 31.33 -9.95 -15.64
N SER A 413 30.33 -10.39 -16.42
CA SER A 413 30.12 -11.83 -16.71
C SER A 413 29.45 -12.15 -18.06
N ARG A 414 29.18 -11.15 -18.93
CA ARG A 414 28.56 -11.35 -20.26
C ARG A 414 29.39 -10.94 -21.47
N ALA A 415 30.68 -10.65 -21.29
CA ALA A 415 31.62 -10.35 -22.37
C ALA A 415 32.95 -11.12 -22.15
N GLY A 416 32.94 -12.43 -22.37
CA GLY A 416 34.08 -13.30 -22.05
C GLY A 416 33.86 -14.79 -22.35
N GLY A 417 33.41 -15.11 -23.57
CA GLY A 417 33.04 -16.49 -23.92
C GLY A 417 32.80 -16.75 -25.41
N ALA A 418 33.52 -16.06 -26.30
CA ALA A 418 33.32 -16.16 -27.76
C ALA A 418 34.61 -15.97 -28.59
N ALA A 419 35.75 -16.48 -28.10
CA ALA A 419 37.00 -16.53 -28.85
C ALA A 419 37.86 -17.71 -28.36
N GLY A 420 38.22 -18.66 -29.23
CA GLY A 420 39.14 -19.75 -28.85
C GLY A 420 38.89 -21.17 -29.39
N ALA A 421 38.25 -21.35 -30.56
CA ALA A 421 38.06 -22.68 -31.16
C ALA A 421 38.15 -22.65 -32.70
N ALA A 422 39.33 -22.31 -33.24
CA ALA A 422 39.62 -22.35 -34.67
C ALA A 422 41.02 -22.94 -34.94
N ARG A 423 41.10 -24.27 -34.95
CA ARG A 423 42.15 -25.05 -35.63
C ARG A 423 41.38 -26.07 -36.50
N ALA A 424 41.35 -25.91 -37.81
CA ALA A 424 42.45 -26.25 -38.73
C ALA A 424 42.61 -27.78 -38.87
N GLU A 425 41.62 -28.41 -39.50
CA GLU A 425 41.81 -29.71 -40.15
C GLU A 425 42.59 -29.49 -41.47
N ALA A 426 43.64 -30.27 -41.68
CA ALA A 426 44.32 -30.37 -42.96
C ALA A 426 44.21 -31.82 -43.44
N ARG A 427 43.66 -32.03 -44.64
CA ARG A 427 43.74 -33.31 -45.35
C ARG A 427 44.96 -33.31 -46.27
N PRO A 428 45.74 -34.41 -46.33
CA PRO A 428 46.40 -34.84 -47.54
C PRO A 428 45.45 -35.74 -48.36
N ASP A 429 45.57 -35.71 -49.69
CA ASP A 429 44.91 -36.68 -50.58
C ASP A 429 45.85 -37.85 -50.92
N GLU A 430 45.21 -39.01 -51.12
CA GLU A 430 45.56 -40.20 -51.92
C GLU A 430 47.02 -40.63 -52.15
N SER A 431 47.31 -41.87 -51.70
CA SER A 431 48.08 -42.88 -52.46
C SER A 431 47.59 -44.29 -52.13
#